data_AF-A0A8E2E677-F1
#
_entry.id   AF-A0A8E2E677-F1
#
_cell.length_a   1.000
_cell.length_b   1.000
_cell.length_c   1.000
_cell.angle_alpha   90.00
_cell.angle_beta   90.00
_cell.angle_gamma   90.00
#
_symmetry.space_group_name_H-M   'P 1'
#
loop_
_entity.id
_entity.type
_entity.pdbx_description
1 polymer ?
#
loop_
_entity_poly.entity_id
_entity_poly.type
_entity_poly.pdbx_seq_one_letter_code
_entity_poly.pdbx_strand_id
1 'polypeptide(L)'
;MCEIIEVSLDDLPPFEALSYTWGGQEPDIPLSINGKDLKVTPNAEEFLFYQRSIFGPRYFWIDAICINQDCGDKEGQLPHMTEIYKKASRVLVWLGPPQSIWQARGLDMAIQISEFCRIVGDVTTPGGDLIFNGLLNEEFAFEALGALFRHGWFERMWVIQE
;
A
#
# COMPACT_ATOMS: atom_id res chain seq x y z
N MET A 1 -0.05 -5.39 21.18
CA MET A 1 -1.28 -4.71 21.63
C MET A 1 -1.46 -3.52 20.69
N CYS A 2 -2.64 -3.37 20.09
CA CYS A 2 -2.93 -2.27 19.17
C CYS A 2 -3.74 -1.20 19.92
N GLU A 3 -3.48 0.06 19.62
CA GLU A 3 -4.19 1.19 20.19
C GLU A 3 -4.66 2.12 19.06
N ILE A 4 -5.86 2.67 19.21
CA ILE A 4 -6.32 3.80 18.39
C ILE A 4 -6.21 5.05 19.26
N ILE A 5 -5.60 6.08 18.70
CA ILE A 5 -5.51 7.42 19.29
C ILE A 5 -6.22 8.41 18.38
N GLU A 6 -6.93 9.37 18.97
CA GLU A 6 -7.52 10.49 18.27
C GLU A 6 -6.58 11.69 18.41
N VAL A 7 -6.26 12.34 17.29
CA VAL A 7 -5.31 13.44 17.21
C VAL A 7 -5.83 14.51 16.26
N SER A 8 -5.43 15.76 16.49
CA SER A 8 -5.76 16.87 15.58
C SER A 8 -4.92 16.75 14.30
N LEU A 9 -5.51 17.06 13.13
CA LEU A 9 -4.75 17.17 11.88
C LEU A 9 -3.67 18.25 11.94
N ASP A 10 -3.80 19.25 12.83
CA ASP A 10 -2.81 20.31 13.02
C ASP A 10 -1.63 19.90 13.93
N ASP A 11 -1.76 18.78 14.65
CA ASP A 11 -0.76 18.28 15.59
C ASP A 11 -0.70 16.74 15.51
N LEU A 12 -0.11 16.25 14.41
CA LEU A 12 0.01 14.83 14.11
C LEU A 12 1.38 14.29 14.54
N PRO A 13 1.44 13.14 15.24
CA PRO A 13 2.69 12.40 15.34
C PRO A 13 3.10 11.86 13.96
N PRO A 14 4.39 11.57 13.71
CA PRO A 14 4.81 10.90 12.49
C PRO A 14 4.06 9.58 12.29
N PHE A 15 3.33 9.47 11.19
CA PHE A 15 2.54 8.29 10.84
C PHE A 15 2.76 7.88 9.38
N GLU A 16 2.37 6.66 9.06
CA GLU A 16 2.41 6.09 7.72
C GLU A 16 0.97 5.83 7.25
N ALA A 17 0.63 6.22 6.01
CA ALA A 17 -0.69 5.93 5.45
C ALA A 17 -0.66 4.63 4.65
N LEU A 18 -1.67 3.78 4.81
CA LEU A 18 -1.81 2.55 4.03
C LEU A 18 -2.58 2.81 2.73
N SER A 19 -2.06 2.31 1.61
CA SER A 19 -2.78 2.20 0.34
C SER A 19 -2.89 0.73 -0.06
N TYR A 20 -4.10 0.18 0.07
CA TYR A 20 -4.38 -1.25 -0.12
C TYR A 20 -5.78 -1.46 -0.71
N THR A 21 -6.04 -2.66 -1.21
CA THR A 21 -7.38 -3.05 -1.69
C THR A 21 -8.22 -3.62 -0.56
N TRP A 22 -9.48 -3.19 -0.48
CA TRP A 22 -10.45 -3.87 0.40
C TRP A 22 -10.84 -5.25 -0.15
N GLY A 23 -10.63 -5.49 -1.45
CA GLY A 23 -10.73 -6.81 -2.08
C GLY A 23 -12.13 -7.44 -2.05
N GLY A 24 -13.18 -6.65 -1.79
CA GLY A 24 -14.53 -7.17 -1.58
C GLY A 24 -14.67 -8.04 -0.33
N GLN A 25 -13.69 -8.01 0.57
CA GLN A 25 -13.68 -8.79 1.80
C GLN A 25 -14.59 -8.14 2.84
N GLU A 26 -15.39 -8.94 3.53
CA GLU A 26 -16.14 -8.48 4.69
C GLU A 26 -15.20 -8.28 5.88
N PRO A 27 -15.42 -7.24 6.72
CA PRO A 27 -14.69 -7.10 7.98
C PRO A 27 -15.18 -8.17 8.97
N ASP A 28 -14.45 -9.28 9.08
CA ASP A 28 -14.80 -10.41 9.94
C ASP A 28 -13.70 -10.79 10.94
N ILE A 29 -12.47 -10.28 10.76
CA ILE A 29 -11.35 -10.58 11.65
C ILE A 29 -11.38 -9.66 12.87
N PRO A 30 -11.49 -10.19 14.10
CA PRO A 30 -11.48 -9.38 15.30
C PRO A 30 -10.06 -8.89 15.62
N LEU A 31 -9.92 -7.57 15.71
CA LEU A 31 -8.71 -6.89 16.16
C LEU A 31 -8.99 -6.21 17.49
N SER A 32 -8.27 -6.63 18.54
CA SER A 32 -8.42 -6.03 19.88
C SER A 32 -7.69 -4.68 19.93
N ILE A 33 -8.46 -3.61 20.11
CA ILE A 33 -8.00 -2.23 20.16
C ILE A 33 -8.60 -1.56 21.40
N ASN A 34 -7.75 -1.01 22.26
CA ASN A 34 -8.18 -0.31 23.49
C ASN A 34 -9.17 -1.15 24.35
N GLY A 35 -9.01 -2.48 24.35
CA GLY A 35 -9.88 -3.40 25.10
C GLY A 35 -11.25 -3.69 24.46
N LYS A 36 -11.48 -3.25 23.22
CA LYS A 36 -12.67 -3.57 22.42
C LYS A 36 -12.27 -4.31 21.14
N ASP A 37 -13.17 -5.14 20.62
CA ASP A 37 -12.95 -5.80 19.34
C ASP A 37 -13.50 -4.95 18.21
N LEU A 38 -12.60 -4.57 17.29
CA LEU A 38 -12.95 -3.97 16.00
C LEU A 38 -12.84 -5.04 14.93
N LYS A 39 -13.88 -5.21 14.11
CA LYS A 39 -13.80 -6.10 12.95
C LYS A 39 -13.09 -5.40 11.79
N VAL A 40 -12.05 -6.02 11.27
CA VAL A 40 -11.27 -5.52 10.13
C VAL A 40 -11.26 -6.56 9.02
N THR A 41 -10.94 -6.13 7.80
CA THR A 41 -10.78 -7.08 6.68
C THR A 41 -9.53 -7.93 6.88
N PRO A 42 -9.51 -9.18 6.37
CA PRO A 42 -8.31 -10.02 6.37
C PRO A 42 -7.07 -9.32 5.81
N ASN A 43 -7.23 -8.53 4.73
CA ASN A 43 -6.09 -7.81 4.14
C ASN A 43 -5.48 -6.75 5.07
N ALA A 44 -6.32 -6.06 5.85
CA ALA A 44 -5.86 -5.06 6.81
C ALA A 44 -5.20 -5.71 8.03
N GLU A 45 -5.74 -6.84 8.53
CA GLU A 45 -5.13 -7.59 9.62
C GLU A 45 -3.77 -8.16 9.20
N GLU A 46 -3.69 -8.75 8.00
CA GLU A 46 -2.46 -9.31 7.48
C GLU A 46 -1.38 -8.23 7.34
N PHE A 47 -1.72 -7.06 6.77
CA PHE A 47 -0.79 -5.93 6.74
C PHE A 47 -0.27 -5.57 8.14
N LEU A 48 -1.17 -5.42 9.13
CA LEU A 48 -0.79 -5.08 10.50
C LEU A 48 0.09 -6.17 11.13
N PHE A 49 -0.16 -7.45 10.83
CA PHE A 49 0.67 -8.56 11.27
C PHE A 49 2.10 -8.44 10.72
N TYR A 50 2.26 -8.19 9.41
CA TYR A 50 3.57 -8.02 8.77
C TYR A 50 4.32 -6.77 9.24
N GLN A 51 3.61 -5.72 9.68
CA GLN A 51 4.23 -4.48 10.14
C GLN A 51 4.57 -4.45 11.64
N ARG A 52 4.29 -5.52 12.39
CA ARG A 52 4.64 -5.61 13.81
C ARG A 52 6.16 -5.42 13.97
N SER A 53 6.54 -4.45 14.79
CA SER A 53 7.94 -4.10 15.05
C SER A 53 8.32 -4.39 16.49
N ILE A 54 9.52 -4.93 16.69
CA ILE A 54 10.14 -5.05 18.03
C ILE A 54 10.91 -3.79 18.43
N PHE A 55 11.10 -2.85 17.49
CA PHE A 55 11.90 -1.63 17.70
C PHE A 55 11.09 -0.44 18.24
N GLY A 56 9.79 -0.63 18.50
CA GLY A 56 8.90 0.38 19.04
C GLY A 56 7.55 0.45 18.32
N PRO A 57 6.62 1.27 18.84
CA PRO A 57 5.33 1.48 18.22
C PRO A 57 5.48 2.20 16.87
N ARG A 58 4.56 1.90 15.95
CA ARG A 58 4.42 2.58 14.66
C ARG A 58 2.98 3.05 14.53
N TYR A 59 2.81 4.26 14.02
CA TYR A 59 1.49 4.83 13.77
C TYR A 59 1.10 4.61 12.32
N PHE A 60 -0.02 3.94 12.11
CA PHE A 60 -0.61 3.74 10.80
C PHE A 60 -1.95 4.43 10.71
N TRP A 61 -2.18 5.10 9.59
CA TRP A 61 -3.51 5.48 9.18
C TRP A 61 -4.03 4.45 8.18
N ILE A 62 -5.12 3.77 8.53
CA ILE A 62 -5.79 2.73 7.74
C ILE A 62 -7.25 3.12 7.64
N ASP A 63 -7.76 3.40 6.45
CA ASP A 63 -9.11 3.92 6.24
C ASP A 63 -10.21 3.08 6.92
N ALA A 64 -10.16 1.75 6.80
CA ALA A 64 -11.12 0.84 7.41
C ALA A 64 -11.13 0.86 8.95
N ILE A 65 -10.07 1.39 9.58
CA ILE A 65 -9.88 1.42 11.03
C ILE A 65 -10.05 2.83 11.60
N CYS A 66 -9.47 3.83 10.92
CA CYS A 66 -9.42 5.21 11.40
C CYS A 66 -10.64 6.04 10.99
N ILE A 67 -11.38 5.63 9.95
CA ILE A 67 -12.63 6.27 9.55
C ILE A 67 -13.79 5.57 10.26
N ASN A 68 -14.70 6.34 10.84
CA ASN A 68 -15.91 5.78 11.41
C ASN A 68 -16.81 5.22 10.29
N GLN A 69 -16.88 3.90 10.18
CA GLN A 69 -17.61 3.23 9.11
C GLN A 69 -19.13 3.24 9.29
N ASP A 70 -19.62 3.52 10.50
CA ASP A 70 -21.03 3.42 10.90
C ASP A 70 -21.77 4.76 10.84
N CYS A 71 -21.07 5.89 10.77
CA CYS A 71 -21.73 7.17 10.55
C CYS A 71 -22.12 7.30 9.07
N GLY A 72 -23.39 7.61 8.81
CA GLY A 72 -23.89 7.92 7.46
C GLY A 72 -23.23 9.14 6.81
N ASP A 73 -22.33 9.81 7.53
CA ASP A 73 -21.52 10.96 7.10
C ASP A 73 -20.12 10.53 6.60
N LYS A 74 -20.06 9.45 5.80
CA LYS A 74 -18.82 9.10 5.08
C LYS A 74 -18.36 10.26 4.18
N GLU A 75 -19.33 11.00 3.65
CA GLU A 75 -19.15 12.19 2.79
C GLU A 75 -18.47 13.36 3.51
N GLY A 76 -18.64 13.51 4.83
CA GLY A 76 -17.97 14.55 5.62
C GLY A 76 -16.53 14.22 6.02
N GLN A 77 -16.12 12.95 6.05
CA GLN A 77 -14.75 12.51 6.40
C GLN A 77 -13.85 12.31 5.17
N LEU A 78 -14.45 12.00 4.01
CA LEU A 78 -13.78 11.91 2.71
C LEU A 78 -12.96 13.17 2.31
N PRO A 79 -13.36 14.42 2.62
CA PRO A 79 -12.61 15.62 2.24
C PRO A 79 -11.21 15.72 2.85
N HIS A 80 -10.96 15.01 3.96
CA HIS A 80 -9.66 15.01 4.64
C HIS A 80 -8.68 13.96 4.11
N MET A 81 -9.13 13.05 3.24
CA MET A 81 -8.27 11.98 2.69
C MET A 81 -7.01 12.57 2.05
N THR A 82 -7.15 13.54 1.15
CA THR A 82 -6.01 14.18 0.48
C THR A 82 -5.04 14.81 1.48
N GLU A 83 -5.56 15.45 2.53
CA GLU A 83 -4.73 16.07 3.55
C GLU A 83 -3.96 15.04 4.38
N ILE A 84 -4.61 13.94 4.76
CA ILE A 84 -4.00 12.84 5.51
C ILE A 84 -2.87 12.20 4.71
N TYR A 85 -3.10 11.84 3.44
CA TYR A 85 -2.05 11.26 2.60
C TYR A 85 -0.88 12.23 2.38
N LYS A 86 -1.15 13.55 2.25
CA LYS A 86 -0.09 14.58 2.14
C LYS A 86 0.71 14.77 3.42
N LYS A 87 0.09 14.62 4.59
CA LYS A 87 0.74 14.75 5.91
C LYS A 87 1.43 13.47 6.38
N ALA A 88 1.19 12.33 5.72
CA ALA A 88 1.84 11.08 6.04
C ALA A 88 3.36 11.16 5.79
N SER A 89 4.15 10.52 6.66
CA SER A 89 5.62 10.45 6.51
C SER A 89 6.02 9.68 5.25
N ARG A 90 5.18 8.71 4.87
CA ARG A 90 5.19 7.99 3.59
C ARG A 90 3.87 7.24 3.42
N VAL A 91 3.58 6.87 2.19
CA VAL A 91 2.47 5.99 1.83
C VAL A 91 3.01 4.59 1.58
N LEU A 92 2.45 3.60 2.28
CA LEU A 92 2.79 2.19 2.11
C LEU A 92 1.78 1.55 1.15
N VAL A 93 2.27 1.10 0.00
CA VAL A 93 1.47 0.29 -0.92
C VAL A 93 1.51 -1.16 -0.45
N TRP A 94 0.34 -1.73 -0.20
CA TRP A 94 0.19 -3.12 0.21
C TRP A 94 -0.54 -3.92 -0.86
N LEU A 95 0.19 -4.86 -1.47
CA LEU A 95 -0.30 -5.78 -2.49
C LEU A 95 -0.64 -7.18 -1.93
N GLY A 96 -0.52 -7.36 -0.60
CA GLY A 96 -0.58 -8.68 0.01
C GLY A 96 0.62 -9.57 -0.33
N PRO A 97 0.64 -10.80 0.20
CA PRO A 97 1.55 -11.82 -0.25
C PRO A 97 1.32 -12.15 -1.75
N PRO A 98 2.38 -12.44 -2.52
CA PRO A 98 2.23 -12.85 -3.90
C PRO A 98 1.34 -14.10 -4.02
N GLN A 99 0.31 -14.03 -4.85
CA GLN A 99 -0.62 -15.15 -5.08
C GLN A 99 -0.08 -16.16 -6.10
N SER A 100 1.04 -15.82 -6.77
CA SER A 100 1.74 -16.70 -7.71
C SER A 100 3.21 -16.32 -7.81
N ILE A 101 4.03 -17.25 -8.31
CA ILE A 101 5.43 -16.98 -8.63
C ILE A 101 5.60 -15.83 -9.63
N TRP A 102 4.63 -15.67 -10.54
CA TRP A 102 4.65 -14.59 -11.53
C TRP A 102 4.43 -13.22 -10.90
N GLN A 103 3.53 -13.11 -9.92
CA GLN A 103 3.36 -11.88 -9.15
C GLN A 103 4.62 -11.54 -8.33
N ALA A 104 5.24 -12.54 -7.69
CA ALA A 104 6.47 -12.34 -6.94
C ALA A 104 7.60 -11.84 -7.85
N ARG A 105 7.84 -12.53 -8.98
CA ARG A 105 8.82 -12.11 -10.00
C ARG A 105 8.50 -10.74 -10.59
N GLY A 106 7.23 -10.45 -10.81
CA GLY A 106 6.80 -9.15 -11.33
C GLY A 106 7.19 -8.02 -10.37
N LEU A 107 6.99 -8.22 -9.07
CA LEU A 107 7.41 -7.27 -8.03
C LEU A 107 8.93 -7.11 -8.00
N ASP A 108 9.69 -8.21 -8.02
CA ASP A 108 11.15 -8.17 -8.07
C ASP A 108 11.66 -7.40 -9.30
N MET A 109 11.05 -7.63 -10.46
CA MET A 109 11.43 -6.93 -11.68
C MET A 109 11.04 -5.46 -11.66
N ALA A 110 9.89 -5.09 -11.09
CA ALA A 110 9.52 -3.69 -10.90
C ALA A 110 10.51 -2.95 -9.99
N ILE A 111 11.02 -3.61 -8.95
CA ILE A 111 12.08 -3.06 -8.07
C ILE A 111 13.38 -2.88 -8.87
N GLN A 112 13.78 -3.86 -9.66
CA GLN A 112 14.98 -3.77 -10.49
C GLN A 112 14.89 -2.63 -11.52
N ILE A 113 13.73 -2.47 -12.17
CA ILE A 113 13.47 -1.37 -13.11
C ILE A 113 13.54 -0.02 -12.37
N SER A 114 12.95 0.09 -11.18
CA SER A 114 12.99 1.32 -10.39
C SER A 114 14.42 1.72 -10.00
N GLU A 115 15.22 0.78 -9.48
CA GLU A 115 16.61 1.02 -9.14
C GLU A 115 17.46 1.38 -10.37
N PHE A 116 17.17 0.75 -11.51
CA PHE A 116 17.80 1.08 -12.78
C PHE A 116 17.54 2.53 -13.19
N CYS A 117 16.26 2.94 -13.23
CA CYS A 117 15.86 4.30 -13.59
C CYS A 117 16.48 5.34 -12.64
N ARG A 118 16.68 5.00 -11.35
CA ARG A 118 17.35 5.86 -10.37
C ARG A 118 18.84 6.06 -10.70
N ILE A 119 19.52 5.07 -11.27
CA ILE A 119 20.95 5.11 -11.56
C ILE A 119 21.23 5.72 -12.94
N VAL A 120 20.52 5.27 -13.96
CA VAL A 120 20.80 5.63 -15.36
C VAL A 120 19.99 6.84 -15.83
N GLY A 121 18.94 7.21 -15.09
CA GLY A 121 18.05 8.29 -15.47
C GLY A 121 17.07 7.85 -16.54
N ASP A 122 16.98 8.60 -17.63
CA ASP A 122 16.03 8.33 -18.69
C ASP A 122 16.43 7.09 -19.52
N VAL A 123 15.49 6.14 -19.62
CA VAL A 123 15.60 4.95 -20.47
C VAL A 123 15.84 5.30 -21.93
N THR A 124 15.43 6.49 -22.39
CA THR A 124 15.64 6.97 -23.78
C THR A 124 17.09 7.31 -24.12
N THR A 125 18.02 7.24 -23.16
CA THR A 125 19.45 7.35 -23.45
C THR A 125 19.98 6.05 -24.06
N PRO A 126 20.98 6.07 -24.97
CA PRO A 126 21.49 4.86 -25.60
C PRO A 126 22.01 3.78 -24.63
N GLY A 127 22.54 4.18 -23.47
CA GLY A 127 22.93 3.26 -22.40
C GLY A 127 21.75 2.78 -21.55
N GLY A 128 20.71 3.62 -21.42
CA GLY A 128 19.40 3.30 -20.86
C GLY A 128 18.72 2.17 -21.62
N ASP A 129 18.61 2.33 -22.94
CA ASP A 129 17.93 1.41 -23.84
C ASP A 129 18.54 0.00 -23.80
N LEU A 130 19.87 -0.14 -23.84
CA LEU A 130 20.53 -1.44 -23.88
C LEU A 130 20.27 -2.27 -22.62
N ILE A 131 20.32 -1.64 -21.45
CA ILE A 131 20.14 -2.34 -20.17
C ILE A 131 18.66 -2.57 -19.88
N PHE A 132 17.78 -1.60 -20.21
CA PHE A 132 16.34 -1.76 -20.11
C PHE A 132 15.84 -2.91 -21.01
N ASN A 133 16.36 -2.99 -22.24
CA ASN A 133 16.10 -4.15 -23.10
C ASN A 133 16.69 -5.44 -22.51
N GLY A 134 17.86 -5.41 -21.87
CA GLY A 134 18.41 -6.56 -21.15
C GLY A 134 17.48 -7.10 -20.06
N LEU A 135 16.92 -6.21 -19.24
CA LEU A 135 15.93 -6.54 -18.20
C LEU A 135 14.64 -7.12 -18.79
N LEU A 136 14.10 -6.52 -19.86
CA LEU A 136 12.87 -7.01 -20.50
C LEU A 136 13.07 -8.23 -21.40
N ASN A 137 14.31 -8.54 -21.78
CA ASN A 137 14.67 -9.75 -22.50
C ASN A 137 14.83 -10.96 -21.58
N GLU A 138 14.69 -10.80 -20.25
CA GLU A 138 14.56 -11.95 -19.36
C GLU A 138 13.34 -12.80 -19.76
N GLU A 139 13.53 -14.12 -19.67
CA GLU A 139 12.47 -15.07 -19.97
C GLU A 139 11.27 -14.79 -19.06
N PHE A 140 10.11 -14.57 -19.68
CA PHE A 140 8.84 -14.30 -19.01
C PHE A 140 8.71 -12.94 -18.29
N ALA A 141 9.55 -11.95 -18.63
CA ALA A 141 9.47 -10.61 -18.07
C ALA A 141 8.07 -9.98 -18.20
N PHE A 142 7.46 -10.06 -19.39
CA PHE A 142 6.13 -9.51 -19.64
C PHE A 142 5.02 -10.25 -18.89
N GLU A 143 5.12 -11.58 -18.76
CA GLU A 143 4.18 -12.39 -18.01
C GLU A 143 4.24 -12.07 -16.52
N ALA A 144 5.45 -11.87 -15.98
CA ALA A 144 5.68 -11.49 -14.60
C ALA A 144 5.12 -10.10 -14.30
N LEU A 145 5.46 -9.07 -15.10
CA LEU A 145 4.87 -7.73 -14.95
C LEU A 145 3.36 -7.73 -15.16
N GLY A 146 2.88 -8.46 -16.18
CA GLY A 146 1.46 -8.59 -16.44
C GLY A 146 0.72 -9.24 -15.27
N ALA A 147 1.34 -10.22 -14.59
CA ALA A 147 0.78 -10.81 -13.37
C ALA A 147 0.75 -9.82 -12.20
N LEU A 148 1.80 -9.00 -12.03
CA LEU A 148 1.84 -7.92 -11.03
C LEU A 148 0.75 -6.87 -11.30
N PHE A 149 0.68 -6.33 -12.51
CA PHE A 149 -0.27 -5.27 -12.86
C PHE A 149 -1.73 -5.72 -12.91
N ARG A 150 -1.99 -7.02 -12.96
CA ARG A 150 -3.33 -7.60 -12.75
C ARG A 150 -3.78 -7.60 -11.28
N HIS A 151 -2.92 -7.21 -10.35
CA HIS A 151 -3.33 -7.04 -8.96
C HIS A 151 -4.32 -5.86 -8.85
N GLY A 152 -5.48 -6.08 -8.23
CA GLY A 152 -6.58 -5.09 -8.19
C GLY A 152 -6.23 -3.75 -7.55
N TRP A 153 -5.05 -3.62 -6.91
CA TRP A 153 -4.55 -2.32 -6.47
C TRP A 153 -4.28 -1.37 -7.65
N PHE A 154 -3.72 -1.86 -8.75
CA PHE A 154 -3.41 -1.07 -9.95
C PHE A 154 -4.65 -0.61 -10.72
N GLU A 155 -5.81 -1.23 -10.47
CA GLU A 155 -7.08 -0.87 -11.10
C GLU A 155 -7.81 0.28 -10.38
N ARG A 156 -7.29 0.73 -9.22
CA ARG A 156 -7.93 1.77 -8.42
C ARG A 156 -7.70 3.15 -9.02
N MET A 157 -8.77 3.93 -9.19
CA MET A 157 -8.70 5.31 -9.69
C MET A 157 -7.75 6.21 -8.87
N TRP A 158 -7.59 5.95 -7.57
CA TRP A 158 -6.70 6.73 -6.68
C TRP A 158 -5.20 6.50 -6.93
N VAL A 159 -4.82 5.53 -7.77
CA VAL A 159 -3.43 5.34 -8.23
C VAL A 159 -3.11 6.26 -9.42
N ILE A 160 -4.13 6.81 -10.09
CA ILE A 160 -4.04 7.64 -11.32
C ILE A 160 -4.39 9.11 -11.01
N GLN A 161 -4.23 9.56 -9.77
CA GLN A 161 -4.47 10.95 -9.37
C GLN A 161 -3.20 11.61 -8.85
N GLU A 162 -2.20 11.72 -9.72
CA GLU A 162 -1.20 12.79 -9.71
C GLU A 162 -1.14 13.44 -11.10
#